data_AF-A0A7U9DX01-F1
#
_entry.id   AF-A0A7U9DX01-F1
#
_cell.length_a   1.000
_cell.length_b   1.000
_cell.length_c   1.000
_cell.angle_alpha   90.00
_cell.angle_beta   90.00
_cell.angle_gamma   90.00
#
_symmetry.space_group_name_H-M   'P 1'
#
loop_
_entity.id
_entity.type
_entity.pdbx_description
1 polymer ?
#
loop_
_entity_poly.entity_id
_entity_poly.type
_entity_poly.pdbx_seq_one_letter_code
_entity_poly.pdbx_strand_id
1 'polypeptide(L)'
;MHTGLRRSAAATVLALSVSLTAVDGARAADAPTSDGAPSVGAGPYVDVEYFPEPTGGGARTSVPADSPHTQPDGPTATDPQKRTAAASEDGEVVPLAETGPTADRLDVTIVGDGYTAAEQDDFLEDARAKWDEVTDIDPYKSYEGLLNVWAVKAVSEDSGVTGDPTRDVVRNTALGSYFWCGDTERLICVDLDRTKAYADRAPATDLVIVVSNSAKYGGAGYSGLAADYGYDGVSTLSSDNDRSTLIAAHEMAHSIGLLADEYQYEGYGDYPYPEPAHPNASTLTADEMARQRTKWASWLGETDPSGGVVGTFEGADYYEYGVYRPTENSIMRSLNTDRFNLPGREAMIAGFYRSANALTPLRNTATRATRFTRLSVELADLGAAKGLSRPQLRWYVDGREARHARGRTSVLPAALGVPADRRTHKVTATVVDTTTAVRSHAVRNLTSNSATWTIGR
;
A
#
# COMPACT_ATOMS: atom_id res chain seq x y z
N MET A 1 11.68 1.97 8.41
CA MET A 1 10.29 2.47 8.50
C MET A 1 10.29 4.00 8.47
N HIS A 2 10.38 4.58 7.27
CA HIS A 2 10.15 5.99 7.04
C HIS A 2 9.05 6.10 5.99
N THR A 3 7.79 6.05 6.43
CA THR A 3 6.77 6.81 5.69
C THR A 3 7.19 8.27 5.82
N GLY A 4 7.59 8.87 4.71
CA GLY A 4 7.90 10.29 4.67
C GLY A 4 6.71 11.04 5.21
N LEU A 5 6.85 11.64 6.41
CA LEU A 5 5.88 12.58 6.94
C LEU A 5 5.74 13.72 5.94
N ARG A 6 4.79 13.61 5.01
CA ARG A 6 4.31 14.74 4.21
C ARG A 6 3.85 15.79 5.22
N ARG A 7 4.63 16.87 5.34
CA ARG A 7 4.38 17.94 6.31
C ARG A 7 3.07 18.65 5.95
N SER A 8 1.96 18.18 6.48
CA SER A 8 0.73 18.96 6.52
C SER A 8 0.92 20.13 7.49
N ALA A 9 0.83 21.34 6.96
CA ALA A 9 1.01 22.56 7.73
C ALA A 9 -0.11 22.74 8.77
N ALA A 10 0.34 22.99 10.00
CA ALA A 10 -0.31 23.69 11.10
C ALA A 10 -1.50 23.03 11.85
N ALA A 11 -1.16 22.28 12.90
CA ALA A 11 -1.89 22.33 14.17
C ALA A 11 -0.88 22.36 15.34
N THR A 12 -0.71 23.53 15.96
CA THR A 12 0.13 23.72 17.14
C THR A 12 -0.51 23.03 18.35
N VAL A 13 0.12 21.95 18.84
CA VAL A 13 -0.15 21.40 20.18
C VAL A 13 1.07 21.67 21.05
N LEU A 14 0.84 22.38 22.14
CA LEU A 14 1.84 22.71 23.15
C LEU A 14 2.22 21.43 23.91
N ALA A 15 3.41 20.90 23.68
CA ALA A 15 3.93 19.73 24.39
C ALA A 15 4.76 20.14 25.61
N LEU A 16 4.38 19.65 26.79
CA LEU A 16 5.22 19.66 27.98
C LEU A 16 6.40 18.69 27.75
N SER A 17 7.61 19.21 27.91
CA SER A 17 8.87 18.49 27.82
C SER A 17 9.07 17.54 29.01
N VAL A 18 9.14 16.24 28.73
CA VAL A 18 9.76 15.24 29.61
C VAL A 18 10.98 14.70 28.88
N SER A 19 12.15 14.92 29.46
CA SER A 19 13.44 14.49 28.93
C SER A 19 13.58 12.97 29.07
N LEU A 20 13.68 12.25 27.95
CA LEU A 20 14.15 10.85 27.92
C LEU A 20 15.53 10.81 27.28
N THR A 21 16.45 10.20 28.02
CA THR A 21 17.85 9.95 27.68
C THR A 21 17.96 8.98 26.50
N ALA A 22 18.87 9.30 25.59
CA ALA A 22 19.20 8.53 24.39
C ALA A 22 19.62 7.09 24.72
N VAL A 23 19.09 6.14 23.96
CA VAL A 23 19.62 4.78 23.83
C VAL A 23 20.00 4.60 22.37
N ASP A 24 21.24 4.18 22.16
CA ASP A 24 21.90 4.00 20.86
C ASP A 24 21.14 3.06 19.92
N GLY A 25 21.18 3.41 18.62
CA GLY A 25 20.50 2.71 17.55
C GLY A 25 21.09 1.32 17.30
N ALA A 26 20.24 0.30 17.38
CA ALA A 26 20.52 -1.01 16.82
C ALA A 26 20.26 -0.95 15.30
N ARG A 27 21.32 -1.15 14.51
CA ARG A 27 21.23 -1.49 13.08
C ARG A 27 20.60 -2.89 12.98
N ALA A 28 19.62 -3.04 12.10
CA ALA A 28 19.17 -4.35 11.64
C ALA A 28 20.37 -5.08 11.01
N ALA A 29 20.56 -6.34 11.38
CA ALA A 29 21.63 -7.18 10.87
C ALA A 29 21.09 -7.95 9.66
N ASP A 30 21.76 -7.81 8.51
CA ASP A 30 21.52 -8.61 7.31
C ASP A 30 21.70 -10.10 7.59
N ALA A 31 20.82 -10.93 7.03
CA ALA A 31 20.93 -12.38 6.99
C ALA A 31 22.14 -12.81 6.11
N PRO A 32 22.72 -14.00 6.31
CA PRO A 32 24.00 -14.35 5.71
C PRO A 32 23.89 -14.54 4.18
N THR A 33 24.56 -13.67 3.43
CA THR A 33 24.81 -13.84 2.00
C THR A 33 25.79 -14.98 1.77
N SER A 34 25.44 -15.92 0.90
CA SER A 34 26.37 -16.96 0.44
C SER A 34 27.45 -16.34 -0.48
N ASP A 35 28.72 -16.67 -0.21
CA ASP A 35 29.88 -16.16 -0.92
C ASP A 35 29.89 -16.57 -2.39
N GLY A 36 29.70 -15.59 -3.30
CA GLY A 36 29.96 -15.70 -4.73
C GLY A 36 30.96 -14.62 -5.17
N ALA A 37 32.06 -15.03 -5.80
CA ALA A 37 33.13 -14.14 -6.27
C ALA A 37 32.64 -13.07 -7.26
N PRO A 38 33.26 -11.87 -7.32
CA PRO A 38 32.73 -10.72 -8.03
C PRO A 38 32.84 -10.89 -9.55
N SER A 39 31.70 -10.87 -10.24
CA SER A 39 31.63 -10.64 -11.68
C SER A 39 31.59 -9.14 -11.96
N VAL A 40 32.38 -8.71 -12.94
CA VAL A 40 32.51 -7.32 -13.36
C VAL A 40 31.27 -6.94 -14.16
N GLY A 41 30.41 -6.06 -13.62
CA GLY A 41 29.40 -5.33 -14.40
C GLY A 41 27.96 -5.28 -13.86
N ALA A 42 27.63 -5.88 -12.72
CA ALA A 42 26.24 -5.87 -12.22
C ALA A 42 25.92 -4.58 -11.44
N GLY A 43 24.76 -3.99 -11.71
CA GLY A 43 24.17 -2.91 -10.91
C GLY A 43 23.88 -3.33 -9.47
N PRO A 44 23.29 -2.45 -8.64
CA PRO A 44 22.88 -2.82 -7.29
C PRO A 44 21.89 -3.99 -7.34
N TYR A 45 22.05 -4.96 -6.43
CA TYR A 45 21.09 -6.05 -6.25
C TYR A 45 20.00 -5.62 -5.26
N VAL A 46 18.82 -6.20 -5.42
CA VAL A 46 17.64 -5.97 -4.58
C VAL A 46 17.01 -7.31 -4.19
N ASP A 47 16.56 -7.40 -2.95
CA ASP A 47 15.80 -8.55 -2.49
C ASP A 47 14.38 -8.51 -3.05
N VAL A 48 13.97 -9.64 -3.61
CA VAL A 48 12.63 -9.82 -4.15
C VAL A 48 11.96 -11.04 -3.55
N GLU A 49 10.66 -10.90 -3.38
CA GLU A 49 9.75 -12.00 -3.13
C GLU A 49 9.10 -12.47 -4.42
N TYR A 50 8.81 -13.78 -4.51
CA TYR A 50 8.02 -14.37 -5.58
C TYR A 50 7.30 -15.61 -5.08
N PHE A 51 6.35 -16.12 -5.86
CA PHE A 51 5.61 -17.33 -5.54
C PHE A 51 5.94 -18.41 -6.58
N PRO A 52 6.68 -19.48 -6.20
CA PRO A 52 7.04 -20.56 -7.13
C PRO A 52 5.81 -21.26 -7.72
N GLU A 53 4.76 -21.40 -6.90
CA GLU A 53 3.53 -22.10 -7.26
C GLU A 53 2.31 -21.18 -7.07
N PRO A 54 1.29 -21.21 -7.96
CA PRO A 54 0.11 -20.34 -7.89
C PRO A 54 -0.74 -20.44 -6.62
N THR A 55 -0.52 -21.48 -5.82
CA THR A 55 -1.25 -21.74 -4.57
C THR A 55 -0.30 -21.98 -3.39
N GLY A 56 1.01 -21.80 -3.60
CA GLY A 56 2.06 -22.07 -2.62
C GLY A 56 2.35 -20.87 -1.72
N GLY A 57 3.31 -21.05 -0.81
CA GLY A 57 3.93 -19.95 -0.08
C GLY A 57 4.98 -19.23 -0.92
N GLY A 58 5.39 -18.06 -0.45
CA GLY A 58 6.40 -17.23 -1.10
C GLY A 58 7.80 -17.81 -0.96
N ALA A 59 8.72 -17.25 -1.73
CA ALA A 59 10.14 -17.52 -1.73
C ALA A 59 10.88 -16.21 -1.99
N ARG A 60 12.10 -16.09 -1.44
CA ARG A 60 12.92 -14.89 -1.59
C ARG A 60 14.22 -15.20 -2.30
N THR A 61 14.68 -14.23 -3.08
CA THR A 61 16.00 -14.26 -3.70
C THR A 61 16.51 -12.83 -3.90
N SER A 62 17.74 -12.68 -4.36
CA SER A 62 18.32 -11.40 -4.71
C SER A 62 18.54 -11.32 -6.21
N VAL A 63 18.10 -10.23 -6.83
CA VAL A 63 18.14 -10.02 -8.28
C VAL A 63 18.77 -8.66 -8.60
N PRO A 64 19.33 -8.47 -9.80
CA PRO A 64 19.76 -7.14 -10.25
C PRO A 64 18.60 -6.15 -10.25
N ALA A 65 18.87 -4.89 -9.89
CA ALA A 65 17.89 -3.81 -9.98
C ALA A 65 17.66 -3.32 -11.43
N ASP A 66 18.60 -3.60 -12.34
CA ASP A 66 18.52 -3.30 -13.76
C ASP A 66 18.04 -4.51 -14.58
N SER A 67 17.40 -4.24 -15.73
CA SER A 67 17.04 -5.30 -16.68
C SER A 67 17.98 -5.28 -17.89
N PRO A 68 18.51 -6.45 -18.33
CA PRO A 68 19.30 -6.53 -19.56
C PRO A 68 18.44 -6.48 -20.84
N HIS A 69 17.11 -6.44 -20.74
CA HIS A 69 16.16 -6.61 -21.86
C HIS A 69 15.40 -5.33 -22.23
N THR A 70 16.14 -4.24 -22.31
CA THR A 70 15.59 -2.90 -22.13
C THR A 70 15.77 -2.06 -23.40
N GLN A 71 14.74 -1.31 -23.82
CA GLN A 71 14.80 -0.43 -25.01
C GLN A 71 15.95 0.57 -24.97
N PRO A 72 16.76 0.73 -26.03
CA PRO A 72 17.86 1.70 -26.03
C PRO A 72 17.42 3.15 -25.79
N ASP A 73 16.22 3.51 -26.25
CA ASP A 73 15.69 4.88 -26.27
C ASP A 73 14.54 5.11 -25.25
N GLY A 74 14.53 4.40 -24.12
CA GLY A 74 13.52 4.57 -23.05
C GLY A 74 13.45 6.03 -22.51
N PRO A 75 12.58 6.35 -21.53
CA PRO A 75 12.29 7.74 -21.14
C PRO A 75 13.50 8.52 -20.57
N THR A 76 14.62 7.83 -20.31
CA THR A 76 15.91 8.41 -19.93
C THR A 76 16.79 8.84 -21.12
N ALA A 77 16.48 8.40 -22.35
CA ALA A 77 17.21 8.71 -23.56
C ALA A 77 16.70 10.02 -24.19
N THR A 78 17.49 11.08 -24.05
CA THR A 78 17.24 12.36 -24.73
C THR A 78 17.88 12.35 -26.12
N ASP A 79 17.22 11.76 -27.13
CA ASP A 79 17.52 12.05 -28.54
C ASP A 79 16.46 13.00 -29.15
N PRO A 80 16.80 14.27 -29.41
CA PRO A 80 15.87 15.24 -30.00
C PRO A 80 15.48 14.95 -31.47
N GLN A 81 16.12 14.02 -32.17
CA GLN A 81 16.02 13.92 -33.64
C GLN A 81 14.99 12.91 -34.19
N LYS A 82 14.35 12.10 -33.34
CA LYS A 82 13.46 11.01 -33.80
C LYS A 82 11.95 11.30 -33.61
N ARG A 83 11.51 12.56 -33.71
CA ARG A 83 10.08 12.89 -33.72
C ARG A 83 9.52 12.84 -35.14
N THR A 84 8.94 11.71 -35.53
CA THR A 84 7.97 11.65 -36.63
C THR A 84 6.66 11.02 -36.18
N ALA A 85 5.64 11.90 -36.12
CA ALA A 85 4.23 11.66 -36.46
C ALA A 85 3.39 10.63 -35.67
N ALA A 86 3.30 10.82 -34.36
CA ALA A 86 2.08 10.78 -33.54
C ALA A 86 2.40 11.56 -32.25
N ALA A 87 1.40 12.10 -31.54
CA ALA A 87 1.65 12.46 -30.14
C ALA A 87 1.92 11.13 -29.43
N SER A 88 3.18 10.88 -29.04
CA SER A 88 3.50 9.62 -28.35
C SER A 88 2.66 9.54 -27.09
N GLU A 89 1.84 8.50 -26.98
CA GLU A 89 1.12 8.18 -25.74
C GLU A 89 2.08 7.69 -24.63
N ASP A 90 3.37 7.57 -24.95
CA ASP A 90 4.38 7.14 -24.00
C ASP A 90 4.47 8.05 -22.77
N GLY A 91 4.26 7.41 -21.63
CA GLY A 91 4.05 7.90 -20.27
C GLY A 91 2.95 8.95 -20.14
N GLU A 92 1.91 8.87 -20.97
CA GLU A 92 0.61 9.43 -20.64
C GLU A 92 0.09 8.82 -19.34
N VAL A 93 -0.50 9.66 -18.49
CA VAL A 93 -1.11 9.25 -17.22
C VAL A 93 -2.62 9.28 -17.36
N VAL A 94 -3.27 8.17 -17.04
CA VAL A 94 -4.72 7.99 -17.08
C VAL A 94 -5.23 7.68 -15.67
N PRO A 95 -6.13 8.49 -15.09
CA PRO A 95 -6.75 8.15 -13.82
C PRO A 95 -7.66 6.92 -14.00
N LEU A 96 -7.42 5.88 -13.21
CA LEU A 96 -8.37 4.76 -13.08
C LEU A 96 -9.34 5.00 -11.93
N ALA A 97 -8.88 5.60 -10.83
CA ALA A 97 -9.71 6.06 -9.73
C ALA A 97 -9.10 7.32 -9.08
N GLU A 98 -9.82 8.44 -9.11
CA GLU A 98 -9.44 9.67 -8.41
C GLU A 98 -10.46 9.94 -7.30
N THR A 99 -10.15 9.49 -6.08
CA THR A 99 -11.07 9.49 -4.94
C THR A 99 -10.88 10.70 -4.02
N GLY A 100 -9.84 11.50 -4.27
CA GLY A 100 -9.57 12.77 -3.59
C GLY A 100 -8.18 13.30 -3.87
N PRO A 101 -7.78 14.41 -3.22
CA PRO A 101 -6.45 14.98 -3.40
C PRO A 101 -5.36 13.99 -2.97
N THR A 102 -4.30 13.84 -3.77
CA THR A 102 -3.08 13.08 -3.48
C THR A 102 -2.42 13.39 -2.12
N ALA A 103 -2.67 14.57 -1.53
CA ALA A 103 -2.19 14.88 -0.17
C ALA A 103 -2.96 14.12 0.93
N ASP A 104 -4.13 13.59 0.61
CA ASP A 104 -5.10 12.96 1.49
C ASP A 104 -5.43 11.51 1.06
N ARG A 105 -4.66 10.93 0.15
CA ARG A 105 -4.88 9.59 -0.42
C ARG A 105 -3.57 8.80 -0.46
N LEU A 106 -3.71 7.48 -0.45
CA LEU A 106 -2.63 6.58 -0.85
C LEU A 106 -2.65 6.50 -2.39
N ASP A 107 -1.57 6.89 -3.06
CA ASP A 107 -1.51 6.88 -4.53
C ASP A 107 -0.82 5.61 -5.05
N VAL A 108 -1.57 4.76 -5.75
CA VAL A 108 -1.05 3.57 -6.45
C VAL A 108 -0.83 3.91 -7.92
N THR A 109 0.37 3.66 -8.42
CA THR A 109 0.70 3.84 -9.84
C THR A 109 0.84 2.49 -10.52
N ILE A 110 0.04 2.27 -11.57
CA ILE A 110 0.09 1.05 -12.38
C ILE A 110 0.82 1.38 -13.68
N VAL A 111 1.90 0.69 -14.00
CA VAL A 111 2.68 0.88 -15.24
C VAL A 111 2.56 -0.37 -16.10
N GLY A 112 2.21 -0.22 -17.37
CA GLY A 112 2.16 -1.34 -18.31
C GLY A 112 3.54 -1.63 -18.88
N ASP A 113 3.90 -2.90 -19.07
CA ASP A 113 5.07 -3.28 -19.87
C ASP A 113 4.74 -4.40 -20.85
N GLY A 114 5.42 -4.37 -22.00
CA GLY A 114 5.15 -5.30 -23.10
C GLY A 114 3.89 -4.99 -23.93
N TYR A 115 3.35 -3.77 -23.83
CA TYR A 115 2.26 -3.28 -24.69
C TYR A 115 2.80 -2.30 -25.71
N THR A 116 2.59 -2.57 -27.00
CA THR A 116 2.98 -1.67 -28.08
C THR A 116 2.10 -0.42 -28.11
N ALA A 117 2.43 0.53 -28.98
CA ALA A 117 1.60 1.73 -29.18
C ALA A 117 0.16 1.41 -29.61
N ALA A 118 -0.08 0.24 -30.24
CA ALA A 118 -1.40 -0.20 -30.66
C ALA A 118 -2.20 -0.93 -29.56
N GLU A 119 -1.54 -1.31 -28.46
CA GLU A 119 -2.11 -2.13 -27.38
C GLU A 119 -2.28 -1.32 -26.08
N GLN A 120 -2.14 0.02 -26.13
CA GLN A 120 -2.26 0.85 -24.94
C GLN A 120 -3.68 0.90 -24.36
N ASP A 121 -4.70 0.72 -25.19
CA ASP A 121 -6.08 0.56 -24.72
C ASP A 121 -6.27 -0.80 -24.02
N ASP A 122 -5.62 -1.86 -24.51
CA ASP A 122 -5.62 -3.19 -23.88
C ASP A 122 -4.93 -3.13 -22.51
N PHE A 123 -3.78 -2.46 -22.40
CA PHE A 123 -3.14 -2.18 -21.10
C PHE A 123 -4.09 -1.50 -20.12
N LEU A 124 -4.85 -0.49 -20.55
CA LEU A 124 -5.79 0.19 -19.65
C LEU A 124 -6.96 -0.70 -19.25
N GLU A 125 -7.37 -1.66 -20.08
CA GLU A 125 -8.36 -2.67 -19.71
C GLU A 125 -7.78 -3.63 -18.66
N ASP A 126 -6.58 -4.15 -18.89
CA ASP A 126 -5.89 -5.07 -17.98
C ASP A 126 -5.58 -4.41 -16.64
N ALA A 127 -5.11 -3.16 -16.64
CA ALA A 127 -4.85 -2.40 -15.43
C ALA A 127 -6.13 -2.20 -14.60
N ARG A 128 -7.28 -1.94 -15.24
CA ARG A 128 -8.57 -1.85 -14.54
C ARG A 128 -9.01 -3.21 -14.01
N ALA A 129 -8.93 -4.26 -14.82
CA ALA A 129 -9.32 -5.60 -14.42
C ALA A 129 -8.50 -6.08 -13.21
N LYS A 130 -7.18 -5.88 -13.25
CA LYS A 130 -6.30 -6.26 -12.14
C LYS A 130 -6.49 -5.41 -10.90
N TRP A 131 -6.77 -4.13 -11.08
CA TRP A 131 -7.14 -3.28 -9.95
C TRP A 131 -8.47 -3.72 -9.31
N ASP A 132 -9.50 -4.00 -10.11
CA ASP A 132 -10.80 -4.47 -9.64
C ASP A 132 -10.70 -5.82 -8.90
N GLU A 133 -9.84 -6.72 -9.36
CA GLU A 133 -9.55 -7.98 -8.67
C GLU A 133 -8.85 -7.74 -7.32
N VAL A 134 -7.86 -6.83 -7.23
CA VAL A 134 -7.24 -6.44 -5.96
C VAL A 134 -8.27 -5.82 -5.01
N THR A 135 -9.12 -4.93 -5.52
CA THR A 135 -10.15 -4.26 -4.70
C THR A 135 -11.40 -5.10 -4.49
N ASP A 136 -11.49 -6.34 -4.98
CA ASP A 136 -12.49 -7.30 -4.50
C ASP A 136 -12.07 -7.99 -3.19
N ILE A 137 -10.79 -7.87 -2.81
CA ILE A 137 -10.24 -8.44 -1.59
C ILE A 137 -10.42 -7.47 -0.41
N ASP A 138 -10.99 -7.94 0.69
CA ASP A 138 -11.02 -7.19 1.93
C ASP A 138 -9.68 -7.25 2.67
N PRO A 139 -9.13 -6.11 3.15
CA PRO A 139 -9.82 -4.84 3.34
C PRO A 139 -9.66 -3.81 2.21
N TYR A 140 -8.97 -4.08 1.09
CA TYR A 140 -8.87 -3.13 -0.04
C TYR A 140 -10.26 -2.65 -0.49
N LYS A 141 -11.16 -3.59 -0.73
CA LYS A 141 -12.57 -3.34 -1.08
C LYS A 141 -13.27 -2.32 -0.20
N SER A 142 -13.09 -2.45 1.11
CA SER A 142 -13.77 -1.64 2.10
C SER A 142 -13.19 -0.23 2.24
N TYR A 143 -12.01 0.01 1.70
CA TYR A 143 -11.27 1.25 1.87
C TYR A 143 -10.80 1.85 0.55
N GLU A 144 -11.27 1.35 -0.61
CA GLU A 144 -10.88 1.81 -1.94
C GLU A 144 -11.05 3.33 -2.13
N GLY A 145 -12.03 3.96 -1.47
CA GLY A 145 -12.19 5.42 -1.45
C GLY A 145 -11.07 6.22 -0.77
N LEU A 146 -10.08 5.55 -0.17
CA LEU A 146 -8.85 6.14 0.36
C LEU A 146 -7.66 6.04 -0.60
N LEU A 147 -7.85 5.41 -1.76
CA LEU A 147 -6.80 5.17 -2.74
C LEU A 147 -7.07 5.99 -4.00
N ASN A 148 -6.01 6.59 -4.53
CA ASN A 148 -5.99 7.05 -5.92
C ASN A 148 -5.23 6.02 -6.75
N VAL A 149 -5.62 5.88 -8.01
CA VAL A 149 -5.04 4.90 -8.94
C VAL A 149 -4.77 5.58 -10.27
N TRP A 150 -3.50 5.57 -10.65
CA TRP A 150 -2.99 6.20 -11.86
C TRP A 150 -2.38 5.13 -12.76
N ALA A 151 -2.92 4.93 -13.96
CA ALA A 151 -2.26 4.12 -14.98
C ALA A 151 -1.27 4.98 -15.76
N VAL A 152 -0.06 4.49 -15.99
CA VAL A 152 0.96 5.13 -16.82
C VAL A 152 1.27 4.22 -17.99
N LYS A 153 1.01 4.72 -19.20
CA LYS A 153 1.27 4.02 -20.46
C LYS A 153 2.77 3.97 -20.72
N ALA A 154 3.44 2.83 -20.61
CA ALA A 154 4.82 2.70 -21.09
C ALA A 154 4.81 1.96 -22.43
N VAL A 155 5.19 2.65 -23.50
CA VAL A 155 5.05 2.12 -24.86
C VAL A 155 6.24 1.22 -25.20
N SER A 156 5.99 -0.08 -25.30
CA SER A 156 6.98 -1.08 -25.73
C SER A 156 7.14 -1.12 -27.25
N GLU A 157 8.31 -1.60 -27.72
CA GLU A 157 8.56 -1.83 -29.15
C GLU A 157 7.96 -3.18 -29.54
N ASP A 158 8.15 -4.18 -28.67
CA ASP A 158 7.59 -5.51 -28.85
C ASP A 158 6.40 -5.77 -27.91
N SER A 159 5.43 -6.52 -28.43
CA SER A 159 4.32 -7.09 -27.65
C SER A 159 4.78 -8.33 -26.88
N GLY A 160 4.35 -8.45 -25.63
CA GLY A 160 4.69 -9.54 -24.72
C GLY A 160 5.94 -9.32 -23.89
N VAL A 161 6.40 -10.37 -23.20
CA VAL A 161 7.45 -10.31 -22.17
C VAL A 161 8.60 -11.26 -22.53
N THR A 162 9.85 -10.89 -22.22
CA THR A 162 11.01 -11.78 -22.41
C THR A 162 10.84 -13.07 -21.59
N GLY A 163 11.12 -14.22 -22.18
CA GLY A 163 11.00 -15.53 -21.54
C GLY A 163 9.62 -16.20 -21.61
N ASP A 164 8.70 -15.65 -22.41
CA ASP A 164 7.34 -16.16 -22.66
C ASP A 164 7.03 -16.15 -24.18
N PRO A 165 6.54 -17.26 -24.81
CA PRO A 165 6.19 -18.56 -24.22
C PRO A 165 7.36 -19.46 -23.80
N THR A 166 8.57 -19.23 -24.32
CA THR A 166 9.75 -20.03 -24.02
C THR A 166 10.91 -19.17 -23.55
N ARG A 167 11.82 -19.77 -22.77
CA ARG A 167 12.94 -19.07 -22.12
C ARG A 167 13.85 -18.31 -23.10
N ASP A 168 13.94 -18.76 -24.34
CA ASP A 168 14.77 -18.18 -25.39
C ASP A 168 14.14 -16.98 -26.11
N VAL A 169 12.86 -16.68 -25.85
CA VAL A 169 12.19 -15.50 -26.42
C VAL A 169 12.72 -14.24 -25.77
N VAL A 170 13.19 -13.29 -26.58
CA VAL A 170 13.62 -11.96 -26.14
C VAL A 170 12.67 -10.91 -26.73
N ARG A 171 12.27 -9.97 -25.89
CA ARG A 171 11.40 -8.83 -26.20
C ARG A 171 12.09 -7.54 -25.78
N ASN A 172 11.90 -6.52 -26.61
CA ASN A 172 12.37 -5.17 -26.37
C ASN A 172 11.23 -4.33 -25.79
N THR A 173 11.11 -4.30 -24.46
CA THR A 173 10.00 -3.64 -23.76
C THR A 173 10.46 -2.39 -23.02
N ALA A 174 9.50 -1.54 -22.67
CA ALA A 174 9.76 -0.23 -22.06
C ALA A 174 10.48 -0.36 -20.72
N LEU A 175 10.02 -1.25 -19.85
CA LEU A 175 10.60 -1.52 -18.52
C LEU A 175 11.55 -2.73 -18.51
N GLY A 176 11.59 -3.47 -19.60
CA GLY A 176 12.38 -4.69 -19.71
C GLY A 176 11.88 -5.81 -18.81
N SER A 177 10.56 -5.99 -18.62
CA SER A 177 9.99 -7.13 -17.92
C SER A 177 10.52 -8.45 -18.51
N TYR A 178 10.92 -9.39 -17.63
CA TYR A 178 11.37 -10.72 -18.06
C TYR A 178 11.11 -11.81 -17.01
N PHE A 179 10.66 -12.97 -17.47
CA PHE A 179 10.62 -14.22 -16.70
C PHE A 179 12.01 -14.84 -16.55
N TRP A 180 12.14 -15.90 -15.75
CA TRP A 180 13.40 -16.63 -15.54
C TRP A 180 14.50 -15.81 -14.86
N CYS A 181 14.13 -14.72 -14.20
CA CYS A 181 15.07 -13.92 -13.44
C CYS A 181 15.62 -14.73 -12.26
N GLY A 182 16.95 -14.73 -12.10
CA GLY A 182 17.63 -15.58 -11.12
C GLY A 182 17.42 -17.09 -11.35
N ASP A 183 17.25 -17.53 -12.60
CA ASP A 183 16.92 -18.92 -12.99
C ASP A 183 15.53 -19.42 -12.54
N THR A 184 14.70 -18.53 -11.99
CA THR A 184 13.37 -18.86 -11.49
C THR A 184 12.30 -18.52 -12.53
N GLU A 185 11.64 -19.55 -13.09
CA GLU A 185 10.68 -19.38 -14.19
C GLU A 185 9.58 -18.35 -13.94
N ARG A 186 9.03 -18.30 -12.72
CA ARG A 186 7.86 -17.50 -12.35
C ARG A 186 8.19 -16.09 -11.87
N LEU A 187 9.48 -15.79 -11.68
CA LEU A 187 9.91 -14.50 -11.15
C LEU A 187 10.04 -13.51 -12.33
N ILE A 188 9.19 -12.48 -12.32
CA ILE A 188 9.19 -11.41 -13.31
C ILE A 188 9.98 -10.24 -12.77
N CYS A 189 11.16 -10.00 -13.36
CA CYS A 189 11.99 -8.85 -13.02
C CYS A 189 11.77 -7.68 -13.98
N VAL A 190 11.98 -6.45 -13.49
CA VAL A 190 11.91 -5.19 -14.24
C VAL A 190 13.14 -4.32 -13.98
N ASP A 191 13.40 -3.35 -14.86
CA ASP A 191 14.35 -2.27 -14.59
C ASP A 191 13.72 -1.24 -13.65
N LEU A 192 14.27 -1.11 -12.44
CA LEU A 192 13.70 -0.23 -11.40
C LEU A 192 13.87 1.27 -11.72
N ASP A 193 14.96 1.67 -12.36
CA ASP A 193 15.20 3.07 -12.74
C ASP A 193 14.20 3.52 -13.82
N ARG A 194 13.91 2.66 -14.80
CA ARG A 194 12.88 2.93 -15.80
C ARG A 194 11.49 2.91 -15.21
N THR A 195 11.20 1.93 -14.36
CA THR A 195 9.93 1.85 -13.64
C THR A 195 9.68 3.15 -12.89
N LYS A 196 10.69 3.68 -12.19
CA LYS A 196 10.63 4.99 -11.55
C LYS A 196 10.40 6.13 -12.52
N ALA A 197 11.12 6.18 -13.65
CA ALA A 197 10.97 7.25 -14.63
C ALA A 197 9.54 7.36 -15.19
N TYR A 198 8.81 6.25 -15.29
CA TYR A 198 7.38 6.26 -15.62
C TYR A 198 6.52 6.58 -14.41
N ALA A 199 6.77 5.97 -13.26
CA ALA A 199 5.99 6.20 -12.05
C ALA A 199 5.99 7.69 -11.62
N ASP A 200 7.14 8.35 -11.72
CA ASP A 200 7.33 9.78 -11.41
C ASP A 200 6.50 10.73 -12.31
N ARG A 201 5.86 10.22 -13.38
CA ARG A 201 4.94 11.00 -14.20
C ARG A 201 3.55 11.13 -13.55
N ALA A 202 3.17 10.21 -12.67
CA ALA A 202 1.90 10.28 -11.95
C ALA A 202 1.86 11.47 -10.96
N PRO A 203 0.67 12.00 -10.61
CA PRO A 203 0.56 13.10 -9.66
C PRO A 203 1.23 12.85 -8.30
N ALA A 204 1.18 11.59 -7.84
CA ALA A 204 2.10 11.02 -6.87
C ALA A 204 2.08 9.50 -6.94
N THR A 205 3.03 8.89 -6.23
CA THR A 205 3.20 7.45 -6.12
C THR A 205 3.67 7.11 -4.72
N ASP A 206 2.91 6.26 -4.03
CA ASP A 206 3.35 5.60 -2.79
C ASP A 206 3.65 4.11 -3.03
N LEU A 207 3.03 3.51 -4.05
CA LEU A 207 3.23 2.12 -4.49
C LEU A 207 3.19 2.00 -6.01
N VAL A 208 3.96 1.07 -6.56
CA VAL A 208 3.96 0.77 -7.98
C VAL A 208 3.51 -0.66 -8.24
N ILE A 209 2.65 -0.85 -9.23
CA ILE A 209 2.30 -2.14 -9.81
C ILE A 209 2.72 -2.14 -11.27
N VAL A 210 3.51 -3.12 -11.70
CA VAL A 210 3.84 -3.34 -13.11
C VAL A 210 2.99 -4.47 -13.64
N VAL A 211 2.16 -4.16 -14.64
CA VAL A 211 1.36 -5.14 -15.38
C VAL A 211 2.14 -5.54 -16.63
N SER A 212 2.62 -6.78 -16.67
CA SER A 212 3.39 -7.32 -17.79
C SER A 212 2.47 -8.10 -18.73
N ASN A 213 2.45 -7.74 -20.03
CA ASN A 213 1.58 -8.34 -21.05
C ASN A 213 1.87 -9.84 -21.27
N SER A 214 1.20 -10.72 -20.54
CA SER A 214 1.43 -12.16 -20.56
C SER A 214 0.30 -12.93 -19.86
N ALA A 215 -0.02 -14.13 -20.36
CA ALA A 215 -0.90 -15.09 -19.69
C ALA A 215 -0.15 -16.07 -18.76
N LYS A 216 1.18 -16.10 -18.83
CA LYS A 216 2.00 -16.99 -18.02
C LYS A 216 1.99 -16.50 -16.57
N TYR A 217 1.60 -17.36 -15.63
CA TYR A 217 1.68 -17.03 -14.20
C TYR A 217 3.10 -16.61 -13.81
N GLY A 218 3.19 -15.54 -13.04
CA GLY A 218 4.42 -15.03 -12.44
C GLY A 218 4.23 -13.62 -11.89
N GLY A 219 5.26 -13.17 -11.20
CA GLY A 219 5.28 -11.88 -10.51
C GLY A 219 6.33 -11.87 -9.41
N ALA A 220 6.54 -10.69 -8.84
CA ALA A 220 7.48 -10.47 -7.76
C ALA A 220 7.10 -9.25 -6.92
N GLY A 221 7.63 -9.20 -5.70
CA GLY A 221 7.61 -8.05 -4.81
C GLY A 221 9.00 -7.50 -4.57
N TYR A 222 9.21 -6.25 -4.92
CA TYR A 222 10.40 -5.49 -4.57
C TYR A 222 10.10 -4.63 -3.35
N SER A 223 10.83 -4.87 -2.27
CA SER A 223 10.66 -4.14 -1.01
C SER A 223 11.89 -3.28 -0.70
N GLY A 224 11.77 -2.38 0.29
CA GLY A 224 12.91 -1.57 0.76
C GLY A 224 13.30 -0.41 -0.17
N LEU A 225 12.48 -0.09 -1.17
CA LEU A 225 12.82 0.86 -2.23
C LEU A 225 12.69 2.35 -1.83
N ALA A 226 12.06 2.64 -0.68
CA ALA A 226 11.69 4.01 -0.32
C ALA A 226 12.87 5.00 -0.28
N ALA A 227 14.06 4.55 0.13
CA ALA A 227 15.23 5.43 0.24
C ALA A 227 15.73 5.93 -1.12
N ASP A 228 15.68 5.06 -2.13
CA ASP A 228 16.27 5.31 -3.44
C ASP A 228 15.22 5.78 -4.47
N TYR A 229 13.98 5.29 -4.35
CA TYR A 229 12.94 5.50 -5.35
C TYR A 229 11.79 6.41 -4.90
N GLY A 230 11.59 6.61 -3.60
CA GLY A 230 10.57 7.51 -3.05
C GLY A 230 9.17 6.89 -2.89
N TYR A 231 9.00 5.61 -3.21
CA TYR A 231 7.81 4.79 -2.97
C TYR A 231 8.19 3.50 -2.23
N ASP A 232 7.23 2.85 -1.57
CA ASP A 232 7.53 1.77 -0.62
C ASP A 232 7.96 0.45 -1.30
N GLY A 233 7.46 0.17 -2.51
CA GLY A 233 7.77 -1.04 -3.25
C GLY A 233 7.22 -1.08 -4.68
N VAL A 234 7.64 -2.09 -5.43
CA VAL A 234 7.11 -2.44 -6.76
C VAL A 234 6.57 -3.86 -6.69
N SER A 235 5.36 -4.09 -7.17
CA SER A 235 4.88 -5.44 -7.47
C SER A 235 4.80 -5.66 -8.97
N THR A 236 5.26 -6.81 -9.47
CA THR A 236 5.09 -7.21 -10.86
C THR A 236 4.06 -8.33 -10.96
N LEU A 237 3.24 -8.32 -12.01
CA LEU A 237 2.23 -9.33 -12.27
C LEU A 237 1.98 -9.48 -13.77
N SER A 238 1.50 -10.66 -14.17
CA SER A 238 1.07 -10.93 -15.54
C SER A 238 -0.38 -10.47 -15.77
N SER A 239 -0.62 -9.79 -16.90
CA SER A 239 -1.93 -9.21 -17.28
C SER A 239 -3.06 -10.21 -17.39
N ASP A 240 -2.80 -11.39 -17.94
CA ASP A 240 -3.83 -12.38 -18.26
C ASP A 240 -3.74 -13.61 -17.35
N ASN A 241 -3.43 -13.37 -16.06
CA ASN A 241 -3.36 -14.43 -15.06
C ASN A 241 -3.97 -14.05 -13.71
N ASP A 242 -5.13 -14.64 -13.38
CA ASP A 242 -5.87 -14.38 -12.14
C ASP A 242 -5.07 -14.64 -10.86
N ARG A 243 -4.07 -15.54 -10.90
CA ARG A 243 -3.23 -15.86 -9.74
C ARG A 243 -2.12 -14.84 -9.53
N SER A 244 -1.66 -14.18 -10.59
CA SER A 244 -0.65 -13.13 -10.49
C SER A 244 -1.17 -11.90 -9.73
N THR A 245 -2.47 -11.63 -9.76
CA THR A 245 -3.09 -10.54 -8.98
C THR A 245 -2.94 -10.74 -7.47
N LEU A 246 -2.98 -11.99 -7.00
CA LEU A 246 -2.79 -12.29 -5.58
C LEU A 246 -1.36 -11.97 -5.11
N ILE A 247 -0.37 -11.97 -6.00
CA ILE A 247 0.98 -11.46 -5.71
C ILE A 247 0.88 -9.97 -5.42
N ALA A 248 0.27 -9.17 -6.29
CA ALA A 248 0.10 -7.73 -6.03
C ALA A 248 -0.66 -7.43 -4.72
N ALA A 249 -1.73 -8.17 -4.43
CA ALA A 249 -2.44 -8.03 -3.17
C ALA A 249 -1.58 -8.38 -1.95
N HIS A 250 -0.73 -9.41 -2.05
CA HIS A 250 0.24 -9.78 -1.02
C HIS A 250 1.29 -8.66 -0.84
N GLU A 251 1.94 -8.22 -1.92
CA GLU A 251 3.03 -7.24 -1.87
C GLU A 251 2.57 -5.87 -1.35
N MET A 252 1.40 -5.42 -1.80
CA MET A 252 0.81 -4.18 -1.30
C MET A 252 0.57 -4.22 0.22
N ALA A 253 0.33 -5.40 0.79
CA ALA A 253 0.07 -5.54 2.21
C ALA A 253 1.33 -5.38 3.08
N HIS A 254 2.52 -5.67 2.56
CA HIS A 254 3.76 -5.32 3.25
C HIS A 254 3.88 -3.82 3.43
N SER A 255 3.67 -3.04 2.38
CA SER A 255 3.81 -1.58 2.45
C SER A 255 2.68 -0.92 3.24
N ILE A 256 1.43 -1.34 2.99
CA ILE A 256 0.25 -0.75 3.63
C ILE A 256 0.10 -1.24 5.06
N GLY A 257 0.13 -2.55 5.29
CA GLY A 257 -0.11 -3.14 6.59
C GLY A 257 1.14 -3.26 7.47
N LEU A 258 2.34 -3.10 6.91
CA LEU A 258 3.61 -3.43 7.56
C LEU A 258 3.63 -4.89 8.00
N LEU A 259 3.00 -5.76 7.22
CA LEU A 259 2.88 -7.19 7.51
C LEU A 259 4.21 -7.90 7.23
N ALA A 260 4.52 -8.92 8.03
CA ALA A 260 5.54 -9.90 7.73
C ALA A 260 4.94 -11.00 6.84
N ASP A 261 5.82 -11.76 6.22
CA ASP A 261 5.48 -13.07 5.68
C ASP A 261 5.11 -14.06 6.76
N GLU A 262 4.14 -14.92 6.45
CA GLU A 262 3.64 -15.95 7.35
C GLU A 262 4.07 -17.36 6.92
N TYR A 263 4.82 -17.49 5.81
CA TYR A 263 5.45 -18.75 5.42
C TYR A 263 6.84 -18.91 6.07
N GLN A 264 7.37 -20.13 5.97
CA GLN A 264 8.66 -20.53 6.53
C GLN A 264 9.47 -21.29 5.48
N TYR A 265 10.78 -21.38 5.68
CA TYR A 265 11.66 -22.22 4.88
C TYR A 265 12.21 -23.40 5.67
N GLU A 266 12.13 -24.58 5.06
CA GLU A 266 12.68 -25.81 5.62
C GLU A 266 14.19 -25.63 5.89
N GLY A 267 14.61 -25.91 7.12
CA GLY A 267 16.01 -25.85 7.53
C GLY A 267 16.46 -24.49 8.09
N TYR A 268 15.60 -23.48 8.13
CA TYR A 268 15.90 -22.21 8.83
C TYR A 268 15.89 -22.39 10.36
N GLY A 269 15.10 -23.34 10.88
CA GLY A 269 15.09 -23.66 12.31
C GLY A 269 14.53 -22.55 13.20
N ASP A 270 15.19 -22.29 14.32
CA ASP A 270 14.74 -21.36 15.36
C ASP A 270 14.89 -19.89 14.94
N TYR A 271 13.84 -19.10 15.15
CA TYR A 271 13.85 -17.65 14.98
C TYR A 271 14.89 -16.99 15.92
N PRO A 272 15.94 -16.34 15.40
CA PRO A 272 17.08 -15.90 16.21
C PRO A 272 16.94 -14.46 16.73
N TYR A 273 15.87 -13.75 16.37
CA TYR A 273 15.72 -12.33 16.63
C TYR A 273 14.76 -12.05 17.81
N PRO A 274 14.73 -10.80 18.34
CA PRO A 274 13.72 -10.38 19.29
C PRO A 274 12.31 -10.33 18.68
N GLU A 275 11.31 -10.09 19.53
CA GLU A 275 9.90 -9.87 19.14
C GLU A 275 9.79 -8.99 17.87
N PRO A 276 9.26 -9.52 16.76
CA PRO A 276 9.15 -8.79 15.49
C PRO A 276 8.38 -7.47 15.66
N ALA A 277 8.66 -6.48 14.81
CA ALA A 277 7.84 -5.26 14.78
C ALA A 277 6.48 -5.48 14.07
N HIS A 278 6.43 -6.45 13.15
CA HIS A 278 5.28 -6.74 12.31
C HIS A 278 4.05 -7.16 13.14
N PRO A 279 2.84 -6.67 12.81
CA PRO A 279 1.65 -6.92 13.61
C PRO A 279 1.12 -8.36 13.51
N ASN A 280 1.50 -9.11 12.48
CA ASN A 280 1.09 -10.49 12.23
C ASN A 280 2.19 -11.54 12.51
N ALA A 281 3.30 -11.16 13.14
CA ALA A 281 4.34 -12.09 13.62
C ALA A 281 4.71 -11.79 15.08
N SER A 282 5.00 -12.82 15.87
CA SER A 282 5.27 -12.71 17.32
C SER A 282 6.07 -13.90 17.83
N THR A 283 7.01 -13.70 18.75
CA THR A 283 7.67 -14.77 19.52
C THR A 283 6.87 -15.16 20.77
N LEU A 284 5.78 -14.43 21.07
CA LEU A 284 4.92 -14.70 22.23
C LEU A 284 3.90 -15.80 21.94
N THR A 285 3.69 -16.69 22.92
CA THR A 285 2.56 -17.62 22.96
C THR A 285 1.23 -16.88 23.20
N ALA A 286 0.09 -17.53 22.90
CA ALA A 286 -1.23 -16.95 23.13
C ALA A 286 -1.45 -16.47 24.58
N ASP A 287 -1.00 -17.24 25.57
CA ASP A 287 -1.14 -16.89 26.99
C ASP A 287 -0.27 -15.68 27.37
N GLU A 288 0.96 -15.60 26.86
CA GLU A 288 1.85 -14.44 27.08
C GLU A 288 1.28 -13.19 26.44
N MET A 289 0.84 -13.30 25.18
CA MET A 289 0.23 -12.22 24.42
C MET A 289 -1.02 -11.69 25.13
N ALA A 290 -1.89 -12.57 25.62
CA ALA A 290 -3.08 -12.21 26.38
C ALA A 290 -2.73 -11.50 27.71
N ARG A 291 -1.74 -12.00 28.46
CA ARG A 291 -1.27 -11.36 29.71
C ARG A 291 -0.70 -9.97 29.46
N GLN A 292 0.09 -9.81 28.40
CA GLN A 292 0.77 -8.56 28.06
C GLN A 292 -0.16 -7.57 27.32
N ARG A 293 -1.29 -8.04 26.78
CA ARG A 293 -2.23 -7.25 25.96
C ARG A 293 -1.56 -6.59 24.77
N THR A 294 -0.68 -7.33 24.11
CA THR A 294 0.08 -6.89 22.94
C THR A 294 -0.30 -7.67 21.68
N LYS A 295 0.24 -7.27 20.52
CA LYS A 295 0.03 -7.94 19.23
C LYS A 295 -1.47 -8.15 18.95
N TRP A 296 -1.90 -9.37 18.69
CA TRP A 296 -3.28 -9.72 18.41
C TRP A 296 -4.02 -10.31 19.62
N ALA A 297 -3.60 -9.98 20.86
CA ALA A 297 -4.28 -10.41 22.08
C ALA A 297 -5.80 -10.20 22.04
N SER A 298 -6.24 -9.10 21.45
CA SER A 298 -7.66 -8.75 21.35
C SER A 298 -8.46 -9.60 20.35
N TRP A 299 -7.78 -10.37 19.50
CA TRP A 299 -8.37 -11.25 18.48
C TRP A 299 -8.30 -12.73 18.85
N LEU A 300 -7.49 -13.14 19.84
CA LEU A 300 -7.35 -14.54 20.24
C LEU A 300 -8.72 -15.22 20.48
N GLY A 301 -8.93 -16.37 19.85
CA GLY A 301 -10.16 -17.16 19.91
C GLY A 301 -11.29 -16.71 18.98
N GLU A 302 -11.12 -15.61 18.24
CA GLU A 302 -12.09 -15.16 17.24
C GLU A 302 -12.09 -16.07 16.01
N THR A 303 -13.26 -16.28 15.39
CA THR A 303 -13.34 -16.96 14.10
C THR A 303 -12.77 -16.07 13.01
N ASP A 304 -11.80 -16.60 12.25
CA ASP A 304 -11.08 -15.81 11.25
C ASP A 304 -11.68 -16.00 9.84
N PRO A 305 -11.83 -14.94 9.03
CA PRO A 305 -12.26 -15.02 7.65
C PRO A 305 -11.28 -15.75 6.72
N SER A 306 -9.99 -15.91 7.08
CA SER A 306 -9.07 -16.81 6.37
C SER A 306 -9.27 -18.28 6.73
N GLY A 307 -10.14 -18.57 7.70
CA GLY A 307 -10.49 -19.91 8.17
C GLY A 307 -9.96 -20.20 9.58
N GLY A 308 -10.71 -21.03 10.32
CA GLY A 308 -10.32 -21.43 11.67
C GLY A 308 -10.52 -20.34 12.72
N VAL A 309 -9.66 -20.33 13.74
CA VAL A 309 -9.69 -19.36 14.84
C VAL A 309 -8.33 -18.71 15.02
N VAL A 310 -8.32 -17.45 15.44
CA VAL A 310 -7.09 -16.73 15.75
C VAL A 310 -6.41 -17.35 16.98
N GLY A 311 -5.14 -17.69 16.83
CA GLY A 311 -4.29 -18.30 17.86
C GLY A 311 -2.83 -17.89 17.67
N THR A 312 -1.90 -18.75 18.06
CA THR A 312 -0.46 -18.58 17.79
C THR A 312 0.04 -19.86 17.13
N PHE A 313 0.12 -19.86 15.80
CA PHE A 313 0.51 -21.00 14.98
C PHE A 313 2.00 -20.89 14.69
N GLU A 314 2.77 -21.92 15.04
CA GLU A 314 4.23 -21.90 14.91
C GLU A 314 4.66 -21.91 13.44
N GLY A 315 5.70 -21.14 13.14
CA GLY A 315 6.23 -20.90 11.80
C GLY A 315 5.71 -19.60 11.18
N ALA A 316 6.61 -18.66 10.93
CA ALA A 316 6.33 -17.35 10.32
C ALA A 316 7.67 -16.67 10.03
N ASP A 317 7.65 -15.54 9.33
CA ASP A 317 8.83 -14.69 9.13
C ASP A 317 10.06 -15.50 8.66
N TYR A 318 9.81 -16.49 7.80
CA TYR A 318 10.79 -17.43 7.22
C TYR A 318 11.30 -18.55 8.14
N TYR A 319 11.06 -18.51 9.45
CA TYR A 319 11.56 -19.50 10.42
C TYR A 319 10.51 -20.52 10.83
N GLU A 320 10.96 -21.74 11.13
CA GLU A 320 10.10 -22.88 11.48
C GLU A 320 9.64 -22.84 12.94
N TYR A 321 10.48 -22.34 13.85
CA TYR A 321 10.27 -22.43 15.29
C TYR A 321 10.47 -21.09 16.01
N GLY A 322 9.83 -20.91 17.16
CA GLY A 322 10.05 -19.74 18.03
C GLY A 322 9.39 -18.44 17.57
N VAL A 323 8.71 -18.45 16.43
CA VAL A 323 7.89 -17.34 15.92
C VAL A 323 6.54 -17.87 15.44
N TYR A 324 5.50 -17.08 15.65
CA TYR A 324 4.11 -17.46 15.45
C TYR A 324 3.40 -16.50 14.50
N ARG A 325 2.54 -17.05 13.65
CA ARG A 325 1.50 -16.34 12.87
C ARG A 325 0.12 -16.47 13.53
N PRO A 326 -0.87 -15.64 13.18
CA PRO A 326 -2.12 -15.57 13.93
C PRO A 326 -3.13 -16.66 13.57
N THR A 327 -3.01 -17.23 12.38
CA THR A 327 -3.96 -18.23 11.84
C THR A 327 -3.20 -19.32 11.11
N GLU A 328 -3.86 -20.45 10.85
CA GLU A 328 -3.23 -21.51 10.07
C GLU A 328 -2.78 -20.98 8.70
N ASN A 329 -3.60 -20.16 8.03
CA ASN A 329 -3.29 -19.63 6.71
C ASN A 329 -3.86 -18.23 6.49
N SER A 330 -3.21 -17.46 5.63
CA SER A 330 -3.70 -16.19 5.09
C SER A 330 -2.98 -15.91 3.76
N ILE A 331 -3.38 -14.86 3.05
CA ILE A 331 -2.67 -14.43 1.83
C ILE A 331 -1.20 -14.08 2.10
N MET A 332 -0.83 -13.70 3.34
CA MET A 332 0.57 -13.48 3.74
C MET A 332 1.36 -14.79 3.92
N ARG A 333 0.69 -15.95 3.87
CA ARG A 333 1.33 -17.27 3.95
C ARG A 333 1.33 -17.98 2.60
N SER A 334 0.19 -17.99 1.90
CA SER A 334 0.06 -18.70 0.62
C SER A 334 -1.08 -18.17 -0.24
N LEU A 335 -0.95 -18.34 -1.56
CA LEU A 335 -1.92 -17.82 -2.55
C LEU A 335 -3.07 -18.79 -2.86
N ASN A 336 -3.26 -19.84 -2.06
CA ASN A 336 -4.46 -20.68 -2.13
C ASN A 336 -5.70 -20.01 -1.50
N THR A 337 -5.52 -18.83 -0.90
CA THR A 337 -6.55 -17.99 -0.30
C THR A 337 -6.32 -16.54 -0.70
N ASP A 338 -7.40 -15.78 -0.81
CA ASP A 338 -7.43 -14.34 -1.05
C ASP A 338 -7.68 -13.56 0.25
N ARG A 339 -7.65 -14.22 1.41
CA ARG A 339 -8.07 -13.62 2.69
C ARG A 339 -6.89 -13.28 3.58
N PHE A 340 -6.84 -12.03 4.01
CA PHE A 340 -6.07 -11.62 5.19
C PHE A 340 -6.73 -12.12 6.47
N ASN A 341 -5.91 -12.51 7.44
CA ASN A 341 -6.35 -12.78 8.81
C ASN A 341 -6.74 -11.48 9.54
N LEU A 342 -7.49 -11.57 10.65
CA LEU A 342 -8.02 -10.41 11.37
C LEU A 342 -6.93 -9.43 11.84
N PRO A 343 -5.79 -9.87 12.42
CA PRO A 343 -4.70 -8.97 12.75
C PRO A 343 -4.12 -8.24 11.52
N GLY A 344 -3.93 -8.97 10.42
CA GLY A 344 -3.48 -8.39 9.14
C GLY A 344 -4.47 -7.35 8.60
N ARG A 345 -5.78 -7.65 8.65
CA ARG A 345 -6.83 -6.70 8.25
C ARG A 345 -6.80 -5.43 9.09
N GLU A 346 -6.71 -5.54 10.41
CA GLU A 346 -6.64 -4.37 11.29
C GLU A 346 -5.39 -3.53 11.00
N ALA A 347 -4.25 -4.18 10.76
CA ALA A 347 -3.00 -3.51 10.42
C ALA A 347 -3.06 -2.79 9.06
N MET A 348 -3.70 -3.39 8.06
CA MET A 348 -3.96 -2.74 6.78
C MET A 348 -4.91 -1.55 6.91
N ILE A 349 -5.96 -1.65 7.73
CA ILE A 349 -6.84 -0.52 8.04
C ILE A 349 -6.04 0.63 8.66
N ALA A 350 -5.15 0.32 9.61
CA ALA A 350 -4.22 1.31 10.15
C ALA A 350 -3.36 1.92 9.04
N GLY A 351 -2.93 1.10 8.07
CA GLY A 351 -2.22 1.48 6.84
C GLY A 351 -2.90 2.55 6.05
N PHE A 352 -4.12 2.28 5.59
CA PHE A 352 -4.88 3.24 4.80
C PHE A 352 -5.03 4.59 5.52
N TYR A 353 -5.31 4.58 6.82
CA TYR A 353 -5.45 5.81 7.60
C TYR A 353 -4.13 6.50 7.99
N ARG A 354 -2.97 5.84 7.83
CA ARG A 354 -1.67 6.54 7.95
C ARG A 354 -1.39 7.42 6.73
N SER A 355 -1.86 7.00 5.56
CA SER A 355 -1.58 7.67 4.29
C SER A 355 -2.75 8.51 3.77
N ALA A 356 -3.97 8.32 4.28
CA ALA A 356 -5.16 8.95 3.75
C ALA A 356 -6.11 9.53 4.81
N ASN A 357 -6.91 10.51 4.39
CA ASN A 357 -7.91 11.18 5.19
C ASN A 357 -9.33 10.84 4.69
N ALA A 358 -10.19 10.32 5.58
CA ALA A 358 -11.59 10.05 5.25
C ALA A 358 -12.48 11.31 5.20
N LEU A 359 -12.00 12.45 5.70
CA LEU A 359 -12.68 13.75 5.65
C LEU A 359 -11.79 14.79 5.00
N THR A 360 -12.27 15.44 3.94
CA THR A 360 -11.59 16.56 3.29
C THR A 360 -12.43 17.85 3.44
N PRO A 361 -11.88 18.95 4.00
CA PRO A 361 -12.62 20.20 4.11
C PRO A 361 -12.74 20.90 2.75
N LEU A 362 -13.97 21.14 2.28
CA LEU A 362 -14.24 21.89 1.03
C LEU A 362 -14.07 23.40 1.18
N ARG A 363 -13.67 23.85 2.37
CA ARG A 363 -13.40 25.25 2.66
C ARG A 363 -12.13 25.39 3.46
N ASN A 364 -11.24 26.26 3.00
CA ASN A 364 -9.97 26.54 3.67
C ASN A 364 -10.17 26.88 5.16
N THR A 365 -9.64 26.00 6.01
CA THR A 365 -9.72 26.05 7.47
C THR A 365 -8.90 27.19 8.09
N ALA A 366 -7.90 27.72 7.37
CA ALA A 366 -7.10 28.87 7.80
C ALA A 366 -7.85 30.20 7.65
N THR A 367 -8.88 30.26 6.80
CA THR A 367 -9.67 31.49 6.62
C THR A 367 -10.76 31.62 7.67
N ARG A 368 -10.84 32.78 8.32
CA ARG A 368 -11.90 33.08 9.29
C ARG A 368 -13.26 33.00 8.60
N ALA A 369 -14.20 32.32 9.24
CA ALA A 369 -15.59 32.18 8.79
C ALA A 369 -16.51 33.03 9.67
N THR A 370 -17.69 33.36 9.16
CA THR A 370 -18.76 33.98 9.96
C THR A 370 -19.78 32.91 10.36
N ARG A 371 -20.72 33.28 11.23
CA ARG A 371 -21.83 32.39 11.62
C ARG A 371 -22.74 31.95 10.48
N PHE A 372 -22.73 32.68 9.37
CA PHE A 372 -23.54 32.45 8.18
C PHE A 372 -22.73 31.89 7.01
N THR A 373 -21.42 31.70 7.20
CA THR A 373 -20.58 31.06 6.22
C THR A 373 -20.85 29.56 6.22
N ARG A 374 -21.22 29.02 5.06
CA ARG A 374 -21.43 27.58 4.89
C ARG A 374 -20.10 26.85 5.03
N LEU A 375 -20.07 25.89 5.93
CA LEU A 375 -18.96 24.95 6.11
C LEU A 375 -19.38 23.64 5.46
N SER A 376 -18.49 23.03 4.68
CA SER A 376 -18.76 21.77 4.01
C SER A 376 -17.53 20.89 4.01
N VAL A 377 -17.77 19.60 4.11
CA VAL A 377 -16.78 18.53 4.08
C VAL A 377 -17.20 17.51 3.05
N GLU A 378 -16.22 16.90 2.42
CA GLU A 378 -16.38 15.71 1.61
C GLU A 378 -15.89 14.51 2.41
N LEU A 379 -16.56 13.37 2.23
CA LEU A 379 -16.19 12.11 2.86
C LEU A 379 -15.69 11.16 1.77
N ALA A 380 -14.62 10.44 2.06
CA ALA A 380 -14.21 9.31 1.23
C ALA A 380 -15.35 8.28 1.15
N ASP A 381 -15.57 7.70 -0.03
CA ASP A 381 -16.54 6.63 -0.20
C ASP A 381 -15.93 5.30 0.28
N LEU A 382 -16.15 4.98 1.55
CA LEU A 382 -15.61 3.76 2.15
C LEU A 382 -16.56 2.56 1.99
N GLY A 383 -17.49 2.57 1.04
CA GLY A 383 -18.37 1.42 0.79
C GLY A 383 -19.17 1.00 2.02
N ALA A 384 -19.53 1.94 2.92
CA ALA A 384 -20.05 1.66 4.26
C ALA A 384 -21.33 0.79 4.29
N ALA A 385 -22.03 0.67 3.16
CA ALA A 385 -23.19 -0.19 2.99
C ALA A 385 -22.86 -1.68 2.78
N LYS A 386 -21.63 -2.02 2.37
CA LYS A 386 -21.22 -3.38 1.95
C LYS A 386 -19.88 -3.85 2.51
N GLY A 387 -19.01 -2.94 2.96
CA GLY A 387 -17.67 -3.25 3.47
C GLY A 387 -17.57 -3.33 4.99
N LEU A 388 -16.32 -3.35 5.48
CA LEU A 388 -15.92 -3.33 6.88
C LEU A 388 -16.06 -1.95 7.51
N SER A 389 -15.84 -0.87 6.76
CA SER A 389 -15.75 0.50 7.27
C SER A 389 -17.08 0.99 7.87
N ARG A 390 -17.03 1.82 8.90
CA ARG A 390 -18.23 2.46 9.49
C ARG A 390 -17.92 3.93 9.82
N PRO A 391 -17.69 4.80 8.83
CA PRO A 391 -17.38 6.20 9.07
C PRO A 391 -18.57 6.94 9.70
N GLN A 392 -18.30 7.72 10.75
CA GLN A 392 -19.30 8.56 11.42
C GLN A 392 -18.84 10.02 11.47
N LEU A 393 -19.53 10.88 10.73
CA LEU A 393 -19.31 12.34 10.76
C LEU A 393 -20.06 12.99 11.93
N ARG A 394 -19.33 13.77 12.73
CA ARG A 394 -19.83 14.54 13.88
C ARG A 394 -19.35 15.99 13.82
N TRP A 395 -20.16 16.90 14.36
CA TRP A 395 -19.85 18.33 14.44
C TRP A 395 -19.78 18.80 15.88
N TYR A 396 -18.87 19.72 16.16
CA TYR A 396 -18.63 20.27 17.50
C TYR A 396 -18.55 21.79 17.45
N VAL A 397 -19.09 22.45 18.47
CA VAL A 397 -18.91 23.88 18.75
C VAL A 397 -18.17 24.01 20.07
N ASP A 398 -16.97 24.59 20.06
CA ASP A 398 -16.10 24.74 21.22
C ASP A 398 -15.94 23.43 22.02
N GLY A 399 -15.80 22.30 21.30
CA GLY A 399 -15.65 20.96 21.87
C GLY A 399 -16.96 20.27 22.30
N ARG A 400 -18.12 20.93 22.20
CA ARG A 400 -19.43 20.34 22.50
C ARG A 400 -20.11 19.84 21.22
N GLU A 401 -20.52 18.58 21.23
CA GLU A 401 -21.13 17.95 20.05
C GLU A 401 -22.51 18.54 19.73
N ALA A 402 -22.71 18.93 18.48
CA ALA A 402 -24.00 19.28 17.88
C ALA A 402 -24.67 18.01 17.33
N ARG A 403 -25.30 17.21 18.20
CA ARG A 403 -25.84 15.87 17.87
C ARG A 403 -26.86 15.86 16.72
N HIS A 404 -27.64 16.93 16.57
CA HIS A 404 -28.61 17.10 15.48
C HIS A 404 -27.96 17.29 14.10
N ALA A 405 -26.64 17.51 14.05
CA ALA A 405 -25.88 17.66 12.83
C ALA A 405 -25.05 16.42 12.46
N ARG A 406 -25.18 15.30 13.19
CA ARG A 406 -24.52 14.03 12.83
C ARG A 406 -24.82 13.64 11.38
N GLY A 407 -23.79 13.20 10.67
CA GLY A 407 -23.89 12.80 9.26
C GLY A 407 -24.08 13.93 8.24
N ARG A 408 -24.27 15.19 8.66
CA ARG A 408 -24.45 16.30 7.73
C ARG A 408 -23.10 16.73 7.14
N THR A 409 -22.94 16.65 5.83
CA THR A 409 -21.73 17.10 5.12
C THR A 409 -21.67 18.61 4.92
N SER A 410 -22.78 19.33 5.15
CA SER A 410 -22.86 20.78 5.01
C SER A 410 -23.70 21.41 6.12
N VAL A 411 -23.17 22.45 6.77
CA VAL A 411 -23.76 23.11 7.94
C VAL A 411 -23.51 24.61 7.94
N LEU A 412 -24.35 25.34 8.69
CA LEU A 412 -24.09 26.72 9.09
C LEU A 412 -23.67 26.75 10.56
N PRO A 413 -22.60 27.45 10.96
CA PRO A 413 -22.21 27.57 12.36
C PRO A 413 -23.34 28.07 13.26
N ALA A 414 -24.17 29.01 12.78
CA ALA A 414 -25.37 29.46 13.50
C ALA A 414 -26.34 28.30 13.80
N ALA A 415 -26.55 27.38 12.87
CA ALA A 415 -27.42 26.22 13.03
C ALA A 415 -26.81 25.13 13.94
N LEU A 416 -25.49 25.15 14.14
CA LEU A 416 -24.81 24.32 15.14
C LEU A 416 -24.90 24.90 16.56
N GLY A 417 -25.42 26.13 16.71
CA GLY A 417 -25.55 26.80 18.01
C GLY A 417 -24.41 27.77 18.35
N VAL A 418 -23.57 28.15 17.39
CA VAL A 418 -22.56 29.22 17.62
C VAL A 418 -23.29 30.51 18.04
N PRO A 419 -23.02 31.12 19.21
CA PRO A 419 -23.68 32.33 19.70
C PRO A 419 -23.44 33.57 18.84
N ALA A 420 -24.38 34.53 18.89
CA ALA A 420 -24.26 35.85 18.24
C ALA A 420 -23.41 36.84 19.07
N ASP A 421 -22.36 36.36 19.74
CA ASP A 421 -21.55 37.20 20.61
C ASP A 421 -20.32 37.78 19.87
N ARG A 422 -19.47 38.51 20.59
CA ARG A 422 -18.25 39.13 20.03
C ARG A 422 -17.02 38.21 20.13
N ARG A 423 -17.19 36.99 20.60
CA ARG A 423 -16.10 36.04 20.84
C ARG A 423 -15.81 35.27 19.55
N THR A 424 -14.64 34.65 19.55
CA THR A 424 -14.26 33.71 18.51
C THR A 424 -14.65 32.31 18.97
N HIS A 425 -15.29 31.55 18.10
CA HIS A 425 -15.69 30.17 18.36
C HIS A 425 -14.95 29.22 17.43
N LYS A 426 -14.81 27.96 17.84
CA LYS A 426 -14.29 26.88 16.99
C LYS A 426 -15.44 25.98 16.58
N VAL A 427 -15.54 25.74 15.28
CA VAL A 427 -16.40 24.68 14.74
C VAL A 427 -15.50 23.58 14.19
N THR A 428 -15.69 22.35 14.65
CA THR A 428 -14.90 21.19 14.23
C THR A 428 -15.82 20.13 13.64
N ALA A 429 -15.47 19.65 12.45
CA ALA A 429 -16.01 18.42 11.89
C ALA A 429 -15.00 17.29 12.14
N THR A 430 -15.48 16.14 12.60
CA THR A 430 -14.66 14.95 12.87
C THR A 430 -15.33 13.74 12.26
N VAL A 431 -14.57 12.95 11.51
CA VAL A 431 -14.96 11.60 11.10
C VAL A 431 -14.17 10.61 11.93
N VAL A 432 -14.87 9.58 12.39
CA VAL A 432 -14.28 8.42 13.04
C VAL A 432 -14.84 7.18 12.37
N ASP A 433 -13.97 6.30 11.89
CA ASP A 433 -14.37 4.94 11.55
C ASP A 433 -14.65 4.16 12.82
N THR A 434 -15.86 3.65 12.98
CA THR A 434 -16.28 2.82 14.13
C THR A 434 -16.31 1.33 13.81
N THR A 435 -15.68 0.89 12.73
CA THR A 435 -15.65 -0.52 12.30
C THR A 435 -15.24 -1.45 13.44
N THR A 436 -15.87 -2.62 13.55
CA THR A 436 -15.46 -3.66 14.50
C THR A 436 -14.21 -4.41 14.06
N ALA A 437 -13.74 -4.19 12.82
CA ALA A 437 -12.47 -4.71 12.30
C ALA A 437 -11.23 -4.01 12.92
N VAL A 438 -11.43 -3.07 13.83
CA VAL A 438 -10.38 -2.41 14.61
C VAL A 438 -10.69 -2.58 16.10
N ARG A 439 -9.83 -3.27 16.85
CA ARG A 439 -9.94 -3.47 18.30
C ARG A 439 -8.85 -2.71 19.07
N SER A 440 -7.71 -2.45 18.44
CA SER A 440 -6.62 -1.65 19.00
C SER A 440 -7.03 -0.19 19.20
N HIS A 441 -6.84 0.30 20.42
CA HIS A 441 -7.04 1.71 20.73
C HIS A 441 -6.08 2.63 19.96
N ALA A 442 -4.84 2.18 19.73
CA ALA A 442 -3.86 2.94 18.96
C ALA A 442 -4.31 3.09 17.50
N VAL A 443 -4.76 1.99 16.88
CA VAL A 443 -5.29 2.02 15.51
C VAL A 443 -6.57 2.85 15.44
N ARG A 444 -7.47 2.73 16.43
CA ARG A 444 -8.70 3.53 16.47
C ARG A 444 -8.44 5.04 16.45
N ASN A 445 -7.35 5.50 17.06
CA ASN A 445 -6.99 6.92 17.01
C ASN A 445 -6.54 7.36 15.62
N LEU A 446 -5.94 6.46 14.83
CA LEU A 446 -5.55 6.73 13.44
C LEU A 446 -6.78 6.80 12.51
N THR A 447 -7.81 6.00 12.78
CA THR A 447 -9.04 5.95 11.96
C THR A 447 -9.98 7.15 12.18
N SER A 448 -9.41 8.31 12.52
CA SER A 448 -10.14 9.53 12.84
C SER A 448 -9.38 10.75 12.34
N ASN A 449 -10.04 11.62 11.59
CA ASN A 449 -9.48 12.90 11.16
C ASN A 449 -10.50 14.04 11.30
N SER A 450 -10.02 15.28 11.39
CA SER A 450 -10.86 16.44 11.73
C SER A 450 -10.47 17.70 10.97
N ALA A 451 -11.47 18.54 10.66
CA ALA A 451 -11.29 19.89 10.13
C ALA A 451 -11.87 20.90 11.12
N THR A 452 -11.12 21.97 11.43
CA THR A 452 -11.55 23.01 12.37
C THR A 452 -11.52 24.39 11.72
N TRP A 453 -12.62 25.12 11.83
CA TRP A 453 -12.74 26.50 11.38
C TRP A 453 -12.85 27.45 12.57
N THR A 454 -12.19 28.59 12.43
CA THR A 454 -12.33 29.72 13.36
C THR A 454 -13.50 30.60 12.93
N ILE A 455 -14.52 30.69 13.77
CA ILE A 455 -15.71 31.52 13.54
C ILE A 455 -15.55 32.84 14.28
N GLY A 456 -15.50 33.93 13.53
CA GLY A 456 -15.52 35.29 14.05
C GLY A 456 -16.79 36.03 13.64
N ARG A 457 -16.77 37.35 13.86
CA ARG A 457 -17.82 38.26 13.38
C ARG A 457 -18.00 38.19 11.88
#